data_AF-A0A146FRB2-F1
#
_entry.id   AF-A0A146FRB2-F1
#
_cell.length_a   1.000
_cell.length_b   1.000
_cell.length_c   1.000
_cell.angle_alpha   90.00
_cell.angle_beta   90.00
_cell.angle_gamma   90.00
#
_symmetry.space_group_name_H-M   'P 1'
#
loop_
_entity.id
_entity.type
_entity.pdbx_description
1 polymer ?
#
loop_
_entity_poly.entity_id
_entity_poly.type
_entity_poly.pdbx_seq_one_letter_code
_entity_poly.pdbx_strand_id
1 'polypeptide(L)'
;MQQQPDVYLESHKQVLKWTKELEFLGYILSEIVDPDGLEERGYYCHQAADLPAIVDTLECACFQPNSRLRCVLDERTSRHFRNLLLRSKQIRNVMAHHLSLTHEKLLALGNTKEELEREFQFAISQVASRYNIQQVTWYPDDTEFSGSSHRHTEAIALGSEPPLYQRQRILAFEAGPSNMPKKNKKKKQKKQEEKERTMMEQEEKKPKKKKRNKKATEESRAAHLIALEASLRRKLGKIQKEKAQIMEAKARKLQTLEQTYRQRWQERMEEINRILLLTKHEERDLKVQYGKIFGEPFGANVSTDALFILLLLALSSPLWLSGLIVRKFGVQIVR
;
A
#
# COMPACT_ATOMS: atom_id res chain seq x y z
N MET A 1 -21.24 -15.50 -17.20
CA MET A 1 -22.29 -15.18 -16.20
C MET A 1 -21.89 -13.89 -15.52
N GLN A 2 -22.69 -12.83 -15.60
CA GLN A 2 -22.42 -11.57 -14.90
C GLN A 2 -22.82 -11.71 -13.43
N GLN A 3 -21.89 -11.43 -12.52
CA GLN A 3 -22.11 -11.45 -11.08
C GLN A 3 -22.88 -10.19 -10.67
N GLN A 4 -23.77 -10.29 -9.68
CA GLN A 4 -24.46 -9.10 -9.15
C GLN A 4 -23.44 -8.08 -8.61
N PRO A 5 -23.61 -6.77 -8.92
CA PRO A 5 -22.63 -5.73 -8.55
C PRO A 5 -22.29 -5.69 -7.06
N ASP A 6 -23.28 -5.86 -6.18
CA ASP A 6 -23.07 -5.81 -4.73
C ASP A 6 -22.25 -7.00 -4.23
N VAL A 7 -22.52 -8.20 -4.74
CA VAL A 7 -21.77 -9.43 -4.41
C VAL A 7 -20.33 -9.32 -4.90
N TYR A 8 -20.14 -8.76 -6.10
CA TYR A 8 -18.82 -8.49 -6.66
C TYR A 8 -18.02 -7.51 -5.79
N LEU A 9 -18.63 -6.38 -5.40
CA LEU A 9 -17.99 -5.34 -4.59
C LEU A 9 -17.60 -5.87 -3.21
N GLU A 10 -18.49 -6.60 -2.54
CA GLU A 10 -18.21 -7.13 -1.21
C GLU A 10 -17.10 -8.19 -1.24
N SER A 11 -17.12 -9.08 -2.23
CA SER A 11 -16.06 -10.08 -2.41
C SER A 11 -14.69 -9.43 -2.67
N HIS A 12 -14.64 -8.38 -3.50
CA HIS A 12 -13.39 -7.69 -3.80
C HIS A 12 -12.89 -6.84 -2.63
N LYS A 13 -13.77 -6.22 -1.84
CA LYS A 13 -13.39 -5.56 -0.59
C LYS A 13 -12.75 -6.55 0.40
N GLN A 14 -13.32 -7.74 0.51
CA GLN A 14 -12.80 -8.79 1.38
C GLN A 14 -11.42 -9.27 0.90
N VAL A 15 -11.25 -9.54 -0.39
CA VAL A 15 -9.95 -9.95 -0.97
C VAL A 15 -8.90 -8.84 -0.87
N LEU A 16 -9.29 -7.57 -1.06
CA LEU A 16 -8.40 -6.43 -0.84
C LEU A 16 -7.93 -6.36 0.62
N LYS A 17 -8.85 -6.53 1.57
CA LYS A 17 -8.52 -6.59 3.01
C LYS A 17 -7.52 -7.71 3.28
N TRP A 18 -7.77 -8.92 2.76
CA TRP A 18 -6.87 -10.06 2.90
C TRP A 18 -5.49 -9.79 2.32
N THR A 19 -5.43 -9.18 1.14
CA THR A 19 -4.16 -8.81 0.50
C THR A 19 -3.35 -7.88 1.39
N LYS A 20 -3.97 -6.80 1.90
CA LYS A 20 -3.30 -5.85 2.80
C LYS A 20 -2.82 -6.48 4.12
N GLU A 21 -3.57 -7.44 4.66
CA GLU A 21 -3.19 -8.16 5.88
C GLU A 21 -1.99 -9.09 5.64
N LEU A 22 -1.98 -9.80 4.51
CA LEU A 22 -0.87 -10.68 4.12
C LEU A 22 0.39 -9.88 3.75
N GLU A 23 0.24 -8.77 3.03
CA GLU A 23 1.35 -7.85 2.71
C GLU A 23 1.96 -7.29 3.99
N PHE A 24 1.14 -6.89 4.97
CA PHE A 24 1.66 -6.45 6.26
C PHE A 24 2.43 -7.54 6.99
N LEU A 25 1.90 -8.77 7.09
CA LEU A 25 2.61 -9.86 7.76
C LEU A 25 3.89 -10.25 7.02
N GLY A 26 3.82 -10.34 5.70
CA GLY A 26 4.95 -10.65 4.86
C GLY A 26 6.03 -9.57 4.93
N TYR A 27 5.64 -8.30 5.04
CA TYR A 27 6.55 -7.19 5.33
C TYR A 27 7.32 -7.42 6.64
N ILE A 28 6.60 -7.65 7.75
CA ILE A 28 7.23 -7.88 9.06
C ILE A 28 8.22 -9.04 8.99
N LEU A 29 7.84 -10.14 8.33
CA LEU A 29 8.71 -11.30 8.19
C LEU A 29 9.93 -11.00 7.31
N SER A 30 9.76 -10.31 6.19
CA SER A 30 10.88 -9.93 5.31
C SER A 30 11.88 -9.04 6.04
N GLU A 31 11.42 -8.03 6.77
CA GLU A 31 12.29 -7.11 7.52
C GLU A 31 13.15 -7.83 8.57
N ILE A 32 12.59 -8.82 9.27
CA ILE A 32 13.36 -9.54 10.30
C ILE A 32 14.25 -10.63 9.72
N VAL A 33 13.93 -11.14 8.54
CA VAL A 33 14.69 -12.21 7.86
C VAL A 33 15.84 -11.65 7.05
N ASP A 34 15.62 -10.53 6.37
CA ASP A 34 16.50 -9.88 5.41
C ASP A 34 16.33 -8.34 5.54
N PRO A 35 16.89 -7.71 6.60
CA PRO A 35 16.65 -6.30 6.91
C PRO A 35 17.00 -5.34 5.77
N ASP A 36 18.07 -5.64 5.04
CA ASP A 36 18.57 -4.79 3.96
C ASP A 36 17.94 -5.17 2.60
N GLY A 37 17.42 -6.39 2.45
CA GLY A 37 17.08 -6.91 1.13
C GLY A 37 15.84 -6.31 0.48
N LEU A 38 14.91 -5.70 1.21
CA LEU A 38 13.84 -4.92 0.58
C LEU A 38 14.37 -3.58 0.07
N GLU A 39 15.26 -2.93 0.82
CA GLU A 39 15.91 -1.68 0.40
C GLU A 39 16.84 -1.90 -0.80
N GLU A 40 17.66 -2.95 -0.80
CA GLU A 40 18.53 -3.34 -1.92
C GLU A 40 17.76 -3.60 -3.22
N ARG A 41 16.51 -4.07 -3.11
CA ARG A 41 15.60 -4.28 -4.25
C ARG A 41 14.85 -3.01 -4.68
N GLY A 42 15.17 -1.86 -4.07
CA GLY A 42 14.63 -0.55 -4.40
C GLY A 42 13.35 -0.18 -3.66
N TYR A 43 12.95 -0.92 -2.62
CA TYR A 43 11.75 -0.66 -1.83
C TYR A 43 12.05 0.22 -0.61
N TYR A 44 12.59 1.44 -0.80
CA TYR A 44 12.94 2.40 0.28
C TYR A 44 11.78 2.81 1.23
N CYS A 45 10.56 2.48 0.83
CA CYS A 45 9.39 2.49 1.69
C CYS A 45 8.83 1.07 1.59
N HIS A 46 9.14 0.21 2.56
CA HIS A 46 8.87 -1.23 2.47
C HIS A 46 7.37 -1.61 2.31
N GLN A 47 6.44 -0.66 2.46
CA GLN A 47 5.03 -0.79 2.07
C GLN A 47 4.78 -0.82 0.55
N ALA A 48 5.77 -0.43 -0.27
CA ALA A 48 5.69 -0.51 -1.73
C ALA A 48 5.93 -1.92 -2.27
N ALA A 49 6.44 -2.83 -1.42
CA ALA A 49 6.58 -4.24 -1.77
C ALA A 49 5.20 -4.88 -1.77
N ASP A 50 4.71 -5.21 -2.96
CA ASP A 50 3.46 -5.93 -3.11
C ASP A 50 3.63 -7.41 -2.73
N LEU A 51 2.51 -8.10 -2.54
CA LEU A 51 2.53 -9.51 -2.14
C LEU A 51 3.44 -10.39 -3.03
N PRO A 52 3.48 -10.25 -4.37
CA PRO A 52 4.43 -10.96 -5.23
C PRO A 52 5.90 -10.73 -4.86
N ALA A 53 6.34 -9.48 -4.69
CA ALA A 53 7.73 -9.17 -4.32
C ALA A 53 8.11 -9.75 -2.94
N ILE A 54 7.18 -9.68 -1.99
CA ILE A 54 7.32 -10.30 -0.66
C ILE A 54 7.46 -11.81 -0.79
N VAL A 55 6.62 -12.46 -1.60
CA VAL A 55 6.68 -13.92 -1.81
C VAL A 55 8.02 -14.32 -2.40
N ASP A 56 8.52 -13.60 -3.40
CA ASP A 56 9.80 -13.91 -4.04
C ASP A 56 10.96 -13.78 -3.04
N THR A 57 10.93 -12.74 -2.21
CA THR A 57 11.92 -12.52 -1.13
C THR A 57 11.93 -13.66 -0.12
N LEU A 58 10.75 -14.02 0.40
CA LEU A 58 10.62 -15.07 1.41
C LEU A 58 10.86 -16.48 0.85
N GLU A 59 10.52 -16.73 -0.42
CA GLU A 59 10.85 -17.97 -1.10
C GLU A 59 12.36 -18.16 -1.20
N CYS A 60 13.12 -17.13 -1.59
CA CYS A 60 14.57 -17.17 -1.58
C CYS A 60 15.12 -17.45 -0.17
N ALA A 61 14.58 -16.75 0.84
CA ALA A 61 14.99 -16.95 2.22
C ALA A 61 14.74 -18.39 2.70
N CYS A 62 13.67 -19.07 2.27
CA CYS A 62 13.40 -20.45 2.67
C CYS A 62 14.50 -21.46 2.31
N PHE A 63 15.36 -21.17 1.31
CA PHE A 63 16.42 -22.09 0.84
C PHE A 63 17.85 -21.58 1.01
N GLN A 64 18.03 -20.28 1.23
CA GLN A 64 19.35 -19.73 1.48
C GLN A 64 19.93 -20.33 2.78
N PRO A 65 21.11 -20.99 2.73
CA PRO A 65 21.67 -21.74 3.85
C PRO A 65 21.88 -20.93 5.14
N ASN A 66 22.07 -19.62 5.00
CA ASN A 66 22.35 -18.69 6.09
C ASN A 66 21.20 -17.71 6.36
N SER A 67 20.04 -17.91 5.74
CA SER A 67 18.91 -17.02 6.02
C SER A 67 18.39 -17.26 7.43
N ARG A 68 17.91 -16.19 8.06
CA ARG A 68 17.31 -16.29 9.39
C ARG A 68 16.09 -17.22 9.40
N LEU A 69 15.32 -17.22 8.32
CA LEU A 69 14.13 -18.05 8.15
C LEU A 69 14.47 -19.55 8.06
N ARG A 70 15.52 -19.91 7.30
CA ARG A 70 15.96 -21.30 7.16
C ARG A 70 16.45 -21.89 8.47
N CYS A 71 17.05 -21.06 9.34
CA CYS A 71 17.54 -21.50 10.64
C CYS A 71 16.43 -21.74 11.69
N VAL A 72 15.20 -21.26 11.46
CA VAL A 72 14.07 -21.48 12.39
C VAL A 72 13.04 -22.47 11.88
N LEU A 73 12.91 -22.61 10.56
CA LEU A 73 11.99 -23.57 9.96
C LEU A 73 12.75 -24.85 9.61
N ASP A 74 12.24 -25.99 10.08
CA ASP A 74 12.69 -27.28 9.58
C ASP A 74 12.39 -27.43 8.08
N GLU A 75 12.97 -28.44 7.44
CA GLU A 75 12.84 -28.60 5.99
C GLU A 75 11.38 -28.85 5.54
N ARG A 76 10.60 -29.58 6.34
CA ARG A 76 9.20 -29.88 6.02
C ARG A 76 8.34 -28.62 6.12
N THR A 77 8.52 -27.86 7.19
CA THR A 77 7.82 -26.61 7.47
C THR A 77 8.20 -25.54 6.45
N SER A 78 9.47 -25.42 6.08
CA SER A 78 9.94 -24.52 5.02
C SER A 78 9.28 -24.83 3.66
N ARG A 79 9.22 -26.12 3.26
CA ARG A 79 8.52 -26.52 2.02
C ARG A 79 7.02 -26.22 2.08
N HIS A 80 6.38 -26.47 3.22
CA HIS A 80 4.95 -26.19 3.41
C HIS A 80 4.68 -24.68 3.31
N PHE A 81 5.44 -23.87 4.03
CA PHE A 81 5.33 -22.42 4.02
C PHE A 81 5.52 -21.85 2.61
N ARG A 82 6.52 -22.31 1.87
CA ARG A 82 6.71 -21.94 0.46
C ARG A 82 5.47 -22.23 -0.40
N ASN A 83 4.90 -23.44 -0.28
CA ASN A 83 3.72 -23.79 -1.07
C ASN A 83 2.54 -22.86 -0.76
N LEU A 84 2.40 -22.42 0.50
CA LEU A 84 1.41 -21.42 0.88
C LEU A 84 1.73 -20.05 0.29
N LEU A 85 2.99 -19.59 0.36
CA LEU A 85 3.42 -18.33 -0.24
C LEU A 85 3.09 -18.28 -1.73
N LEU A 86 3.34 -19.37 -2.47
CA LEU A 86 2.97 -19.47 -3.89
C LEU A 86 1.46 -19.40 -4.12
N ARG A 87 0.65 -20.00 -3.24
CA ARG A 87 -0.81 -19.89 -3.30
C ARG A 87 -1.30 -18.48 -2.98
N SER A 88 -0.58 -17.72 -2.16
CA SER A 88 -0.92 -16.32 -1.83
C SER A 88 -0.95 -15.42 -3.08
N LYS A 89 -0.13 -15.72 -4.10
CA LYS A 89 -0.15 -15.02 -5.41
C LYS A 89 -1.53 -15.08 -6.07
N GLN A 90 -2.31 -16.14 -5.83
CA GLN A 90 -3.67 -16.26 -6.36
C GLN A 90 -4.62 -15.22 -5.76
N ILE A 91 -4.47 -14.91 -4.46
CA ILE A 91 -5.26 -13.87 -3.78
C ILE A 91 -4.98 -12.50 -4.42
N ARG A 92 -3.70 -12.16 -4.61
CA ARG A 92 -3.30 -10.90 -5.29
C ARG A 92 -3.77 -10.85 -6.74
N ASN A 93 -3.67 -11.96 -7.47
CA ASN A 93 -4.03 -12.05 -8.89
C ASN A 93 -5.54 -11.79 -9.09
N VAL A 94 -6.38 -12.35 -8.22
CA VAL A 94 -7.82 -12.05 -8.21
C VAL A 94 -8.08 -10.57 -8.00
N MET A 95 -7.37 -9.94 -7.06
CA MET A 95 -7.50 -8.50 -6.78
C MET A 95 -7.03 -7.64 -7.97
N ALA A 96 -5.88 -7.97 -8.56
CA ALA A 96 -5.27 -7.22 -9.66
C ALA A 96 -6.11 -7.24 -10.93
N HIS A 97 -6.69 -8.38 -11.26
CA HIS A 97 -7.42 -8.60 -12.51
C HIS A 97 -8.93 -8.54 -12.35
N HIS A 98 -9.44 -8.17 -11.16
CA HIS A 98 -10.86 -8.04 -10.89
C HIS A 98 -11.67 -9.28 -11.29
N LEU A 99 -11.12 -10.47 -11.01
CA LEU A 99 -11.69 -11.74 -11.45
C LEU A 99 -13.02 -11.99 -10.72
N SER A 100 -14.06 -12.40 -11.46
CA SER A 100 -15.33 -12.79 -10.84
C SER A 100 -15.13 -14.01 -9.94
N LEU A 101 -15.65 -13.93 -8.71
CA LEU A 101 -15.46 -14.96 -7.68
C LEU A 101 -16.76 -15.70 -7.43
N THR A 102 -16.73 -17.03 -7.55
CA THR A 102 -17.79 -17.89 -7.02
C THR A 102 -17.65 -18.00 -5.50
N HIS A 103 -18.73 -18.36 -4.81
CA HIS A 103 -18.71 -18.57 -3.36
C HIS A 103 -17.66 -19.62 -2.95
N GLU A 104 -17.57 -20.73 -3.67
CA GLU A 104 -16.57 -21.78 -3.43
C GLU A 104 -15.13 -21.28 -3.56
N LYS A 105 -14.84 -20.47 -4.59
CA LYS A 105 -13.52 -19.86 -4.77
C LYS A 105 -13.20 -18.89 -3.65
N LEU A 106 -14.16 -18.07 -3.24
CA LEU A 106 -13.98 -17.13 -2.13
C LEU A 106 -13.68 -17.87 -0.82
N LEU A 107 -14.37 -18.99 -0.56
CA LEU A 107 -14.14 -19.84 0.60
C LEU A 107 -12.75 -20.49 0.57
N ALA A 108 -12.32 -21.03 -0.58
CA ALA A 108 -10.98 -21.61 -0.73
C ALA A 108 -9.86 -20.57 -0.53
N LEU A 109 -10.04 -19.34 -1.03
CA LEU A 109 -9.13 -18.22 -0.79
C LEU A 109 -9.11 -17.82 0.69
N GLY A 110 -10.27 -17.81 1.35
CA GLY A 110 -10.40 -17.56 2.79
C GLY A 110 -9.60 -18.57 3.62
N ASN A 111 -9.78 -19.86 3.35
CA ASN A 111 -9.01 -20.93 4.02
C ASN A 111 -7.51 -20.77 3.81
N THR A 112 -7.09 -20.46 2.57
CA THR A 112 -5.69 -20.21 2.22
C THR A 112 -5.13 -19.01 2.99
N LYS A 113 -5.93 -17.93 3.12
CA LYS A 113 -5.56 -16.74 3.88
C LYS A 113 -5.37 -17.04 5.36
N GLU A 114 -6.29 -17.76 5.97
CA GLU A 114 -6.21 -18.12 7.41
C GLU A 114 -5.02 -19.03 7.71
N GLU A 115 -4.72 -19.98 6.82
CA GLU A 115 -3.53 -20.82 6.93
C GLU A 115 -2.25 -19.99 6.80
N LEU A 116 -2.15 -19.13 5.77
CA LEU A 116 -1.03 -18.20 5.60
C LEU A 116 -0.83 -17.29 6.82
N GLU A 117 -1.91 -16.73 7.35
CA GLU A 117 -1.86 -15.86 8.52
C GLU A 117 -1.23 -16.56 9.73
N ARG A 118 -1.64 -17.80 10.01
CA ARG A 118 -1.08 -18.59 11.10
C ARG A 118 0.39 -18.88 10.90
N GLU A 119 0.78 -19.31 9.69
CA GLU A 119 2.16 -19.65 9.38
C GLU A 119 3.08 -18.41 9.40
N PHE A 120 2.60 -17.26 8.91
CA PHE A 120 3.33 -16.00 9.04
C PHE A 120 3.56 -15.62 10.50
N GLN A 121 2.52 -15.65 11.33
CA GLN A 121 2.65 -15.31 12.75
C GLN A 121 3.59 -16.28 13.49
N PHE A 122 3.51 -17.57 13.17
CA PHE A 122 4.41 -18.58 13.70
C PHE A 122 5.87 -18.29 13.29
N ALA A 123 6.13 -18.11 12.00
CA ALA A 123 7.47 -17.80 11.49
C ALA A 123 8.04 -16.50 12.08
N ILE A 124 7.23 -15.43 12.16
CA ILE A 124 7.62 -14.17 12.78
C ILE A 124 8.04 -14.38 14.23
N SER A 125 7.23 -15.09 15.01
CA SER A 125 7.51 -15.36 16.42
C SER A 125 8.81 -16.16 16.60
N GLN A 126 9.03 -17.17 15.75
CA GLN A 126 10.23 -18.01 15.80
C GLN A 126 11.50 -17.25 15.43
N VAL A 127 11.47 -16.45 14.34
CA VAL A 127 12.59 -15.60 13.94
C VAL A 127 12.86 -14.55 15.01
N ALA A 128 11.83 -13.83 15.46
CA ALA A 128 11.97 -12.79 16.47
C ALA A 128 12.60 -13.30 17.77
N SER A 129 12.11 -14.45 18.27
CA SER A 129 12.64 -15.09 19.47
C SER A 129 14.10 -15.52 19.30
N ARG A 130 14.43 -16.24 18.21
CA ARG A 130 15.79 -16.76 17.97
C ARG A 130 16.84 -15.64 17.85
N TYR A 131 16.48 -14.52 17.22
CA TYR A 131 17.39 -13.41 16.96
C TYR A 131 17.20 -12.23 17.92
N ASN A 132 16.43 -12.41 18.99
CA ASN A 132 16.14 -11.39 20.02
C ASN A 132 15.65 -10.05 19.43
N ILE A 133 14.77 -10.13 18.43
CA ILE A 133 14.17 -8.96 17.78
C ILE A 133 12.88 -8.63 18.51
N GLN A 134 12.85 -7.47 19.17
CA GLN A 134 11.72 -7.10 20.02
C GLN A 134 10.62 -6.36 19.26
N GLN A 135 11.00 -5.60 18.22
CA GLN A 135 10.06 -4.77 17.46
C GLN A 135 10.54 -4.55 16.02
N VAL A 136 9.59 -4.23 15.15
CA VAL A 136 9.82 -3.78 13.77
C VAL A 136 9.17 -2.43 13.57
N THR A 137 9.85 -1.53 12.86
CA THR A 137 9.28 -0.24 12.48
C THR A 137 8.31 -0.44 11.33
N TRP A 138 7.05 -0.08 11.50
CA TRP A 138 6.03 -0.13 10.47
C TRP A 138 5.56 1.28 10.13
N TYR A 139 5.15 1.49 8.89
CA TYR A 139 4.61 2.74 8.39
C TYR A 139 3.12 2.47 8.09
N PRO A 140 2.17 3.08 8.81
CA PRO A 140 0.74 2.77 8.66
C PRO A 140 0.04 3.46 7.47
N ASP A 141 0.69 4.45 6.84
CA ASP A 141 0.06 5.34 5.85
C ASP A 141 0.24 4.89 4.39
N ASP A 142 -0.86 4.87 3.63
CA ASP A 142 -0.91 4.88 2.15
C ASP A 142 -0.94 6.34 1.61
N THR A 143 -0.82 7.35 2.48
CA THR A 143 -0.96 8.75 2.06
C THR A 143 0.30 9.26 1.38
N GLU A 144 0.12 9.57 0.09
CA GLU A 144 0.99 10.29 -0.83
C GLU A 144 2.27 10.83 -0.21
N PHE A 145 3.40 10.41 -0.78
CA PHE A 145 4.76 10.96 -0.69
C PHE A 145 4.75 12.51 -0.69
N SER A 146 4.35 13.11 0.42
CA SER A 146 4.48 14.52 0.71
C SER A 146 5.85 14.61 1.34
N GLY A 147 6.79 15.23 0.61
CA GLY A 147 8.22 15.28 0.93
C GLY A 147 8.57 16.05 2.22
N SER A 148 7.83 15.84 3.31
CA SER A 148 8.15 16.28 4.65
C SER A 148 8.86 15.17 5.41
N SER A 149 9.88 15.55 6.16
CA SER A 149 10.82 14.70 6.91
C SER A 149 10.20 13.96 8.12
N HIS A 150 8.88 13.89 8.22
CA HIS A 150 8.17 13.30 9.36
C HIS A 150 7.28 12.16 8.87
N ARG A 151 7.89 11.07 8.41
CA ARG A 151 7.18 9.81 8.15
C ARG A 151 6.61 9.31 9.48
N HIS A 152 5.29 9.18 9.58
CA HIS A 152 4.68 8.54 10.73
C HIS A 152 5.14 7.08 10.76
N THR A 153 5.80 6.71 11.84
CA THR A 153 6.28 5.36 12.11
C THR A 153 5.62 4.85 13.38
N GLU A 154 5.29 3.57 13.36
CA GLU A 154 4.71 2.84 14.46
C GLU A 154 5.59 1.63 14.75
N ALA A 155 5.85 1.34 16.02
CA ALA A 155 6.63 0.16 16.40
C ALA A 155 5.69 -1.03 16.61
N ILE A 156 5.87 -2.09 15.82
CA ILE A 156 5.17 -3.37 15.99
C ILE A 156 6.00 -4.25 16.92
N ALA A 157 5.49 -4.52 18.11
CA ALA A 157 6.15 -5.43 19.05
C ALA A 157 6.01 -6.88 18.56
N LEU A 158 7.06 -7.69 18.65
CA LEU A 158 7.03 -9.09 18.17
C LEU A 158 6.87 -10.13 19.29
N GLY A 159 6.92 -9.72 20.56
CA GLY A 159 6.90 -10.63 21.71
C GLY A 159 5.65 -10.59 22.60
N SER A 160 4.68 -9.71 22.32
CA SER A 160 3.52 -9.48 23.21
C SER A 160 2.20 -9.90 22.58
N GLU A 161 1.82 -9.24 21.48
CA GLU A 161 0.54 -9.43 20.80
C GLU A 161 0.77 -9.81 19.32
N PRO A 162 -0.17 -10.53 18.69
CA PRO A 162 -0.13 -10.79 17.25
C PRO A 162 0.05 -9.50 16.44
N PRO A 163 1.01 -9.44 15.48
CA PRO A 163 1.24 -8.24 14.68
C PRO A 163 -0.02 -7.69 14.01
N LEU A 164 -0.90 -8.57 13.50
CA LEU A 164 -2.15 -8.16 12.86
C LEU A 164 -3.11 -7.45 13.81
N TYR A 165 -3.17 -7.87 15.07
CA TYR A 165 -4.00 -7.23 16.07
C TYR A 165 -3.50 -5.82 16.37
N GLN A 166 -2.18 -5.65 16.48
CA GLN A 166 -1.55 -4.33 16.67
C GLN A 166 -1.86 -3.41 15.49
N ARG A 167 -1.72 -3.91 14.24
CA ARG A 167 -2.10 -3.18 13.04
C ARG A 167 -3.56 -2.72 13.07
N GLN A 168 -4.49 -3.61 13.39
CA GLN A 168 -5.92 -3.26 13.46
C GLN A 168 -6.17 -2.17 14.50
N ARG A 169 -5.51 -2.25 15.66
CA ARG A 169 -5.60 -1.23 16.72
C ARG A 169 -5.06 0.12 16.25
N ILE A 170 -3.87 0.14 15.65
CA ILE A 170 -3.23 1.37 15.14
C ILE A 170 -4.11 2.04 14.09
N LEU A 171 -4.54 1.29 13.06
CA LEU A 171 -5.40 1.82 11.99
C LEU A 171 -6.77 2.30 12.52
N ALA A 172 -7.30 1.67 13.58
CA ALA A 172 -8.54 2.13 14.20
C ALA A 172 -8.38 3.45 14.96
N PHE A 173 -7.21 3.72 15.54
CA PHE A 173 -6.91 5.00 16.18
C PHE A 173 -6.73 6.14 15.15
N GLU A 174 -6.15 5.84 14.00
CA GLU A 174 -5.97 6.79 12.90
C GLU A 174 -7.27 7.10 12.16
N ALA A 175 -8.13 6.09 11.94
CA ALA A 175 -9.43 6.24 11.27
C ALA A 175 -10.50 6.90 12.15
N GLY A 176 -10.21 7.18 13.42
CA GLY A 176 -11.12 7.89 14.32
C GLY A 176 -11.36 9.34 13.86
N PRO A 177 -12.57 9.91 14.07
CA PRO A 177 -12.77 11.32 13.81
C PRO A 177 -11.79 12.12 14.69
N SER A 178 -10.93 12.93 14.07
CA SER A 178 -9.94 13.81 14.72
C SER A 178 -10.54 14.91 15.62
N ASN A 179 -11.81 14.77 16.01
CA ASN A 179 -12.59 15.67 16.86
C ASN A 179 -13.02 15.03 18.19
N MET A 180 -12.17 14.21 18.81
CA MET A 180 -12.32 13.88 20.23
C MET A 180 -11.30 14.68 21.06
N PRO A 181 -11.67 15.88 21.56
CA PRO A 181 -10.82 16.58 22.50
C PRO A 181 -10.81 15.79 23.81
N LYS A 182 -9.65 15.26 24.17
CA LYS A 182 -9.33 14.56 25.43
C LYS A 182 -9.56 15.41 26.72
N LYS A 183 -10.32 16.51 26.69
CA LYS A 183 -10.54 17.42 27.84
C LYS A 183 -11.99 17.67 28.29
N ASN A 184 -13.01 17.09 27.66
CA ASN A 184 -14.40 17.53 27.90
C ASN A 184 -15.30 16.64 28.78
N LYS A 185 -14.77 15.67 29.53
CA LYS A 185 -15.62 14.90 30.48
C LYS A 185 -16.11 15.76 31.68
N LYS A 186 -15.28 16.68 32.19
CA LYS A 186 -15.67 17.59 33.30
C LYS A 186 -16.62 18.73 32.91
N LYS A 187 -16.58 19.20 31.65
CA LYS A 187 -17.42 20.34 31.21
C LYS A 187 -18.85 19.93 30.84
N LYS A 188 -19.06 18.66 30.47
CA LYS A 188 -20.39 18.13 30.14
C LYS A 188 -21.25 17.85 31.38
N GLN A 189 -20.65 17.38 32.48
CA GLN A 189 -21.34 17.24 33.77
C GLN A 189 -21.81 18.60 34.33
N LYS A 190 -20.93 19.62 34.32
CA LYS A 190 -21.28 20.95 34.84
C LYS A 190 -22.40 21.64 34.05
N LYS A 191 -22.47 21.41 32.73
CA LYS A 191 -23.52 21.99 31.86
C LYS A 191 -24.85 21.23 31.93
N GLN A 192 -24.84 20.01 32.45
CA GLN A 192 -26.03 19.18 32.66
C GLN A 192 -26.66 19.50 34.03
N GLU A 193 -25.85 19.69 35.08
CA GLU A 193 -26.30 20.20 36.38
C GLU A 193 -26.87 21.63 36.29
N GLU A 194 -26.27 22.51 35.48
CA GLU A 194 -26.78 23.88 35.29
C GLU A 194 -28.10 23.92 34.52
N LYS A 195 -28.32 22.96 33.59
CA LYS A 195 -29.59 22.78 32.87
C LYS A 195 -30.70 22.18 33.74
N GLU A 196 -30.36 21.25 34.62
CA GLU A 196 -31.32 20.68 35.58
C GLU A 196 -31.73 21.71 36.63
N ARG A 197 -30.80 22.58 37.09
CA ARG A 197 -31.14 23.71 37.96
C ARG A 197 -32.06 24.74 37.30
N THR A 198 -31.80 25.10 36.03
CA THR A 198 -32.66 26.06 35.31
C THR A 198 -34.02 25.47 34.91
N MET A 199 -34.14 24.16 34.72
CA MET A 199 -35.44 23.51 34.51
C MET A 199 -36.28 23.45 35.79
N MET A 200 -35.67 23.14 36.94
CA MET A 200 -36.39 23.15 38.22
C MET A 200 -36.85 24.58 38.61
N GLU A 201 -36.04 25.60 38.33
CA GLU A 201 -36.40 27.00 38.62
C GLU A 201 -37.50 27.56 37.66
N GLN A 202 -37.66 26.98 36.47
CA GLN A 202 -38.75 27.34 35.53
C GLN A 202 -40.06 26.57 35.76
N GLU A 203 -40.06 25.46 36.49
CA GLU A 203 -41.29 24.74 36.87
C GLU A 203 -42.03 25.39 38.05
N GLU A 204 -41.36 26.18 38.90
CA GLU A 204 -42.00 26.87 40.04
C GLU A 204 -42.81 28.13 39.66
N LYS A 205 -42.76 28.61 38.41
CA LYS A 205 -43.47 29.84 37.99
C LYS A 205 -44.32 29.69 36.73
N LYS A 206 -45.15 28.64 36.63
CA LYS A 206 -46.25 28.62 35.64
C LYS A 206 -47.62 28.45 36.29
N PRO A 207 -48.50 29.47 36.28
CA PRO A 207 -49.89 29.28 36.68
C PRO A 207 -50.54 28.29 35.71
N LYS A 208 -51.10 27.21 36.28
CA LYS A 208 -51.89 26.19 35.57
C LYS A 208 -53.13 26.83 34.92
N LYS A 209 -52.98 27.36 33.70
CA LYS A 209 -54.12 27.75 32.87
C LYS A 209 -54.80 26.47 32.36
N LYS A 210 -56.00 26.20 32.87
CA LYS A 210 -56.94 25.18 32.35
C LYS A 210 -57.08 25.37 30.83
N LYS A 211 -56.41 24.52 30.04
CA LYS A 211 -56.67 24.41 28.60
C LYS A 211 -58.04 23.76 28.42
N ARG A 212 -59.03 24.59 28.09
CA ARG A 212 -60.32 24.13 27.54
C ARG A 212 -60.02 23.41 26.23
N ASN A 213 -60.32 22.11 26.18
CA ASN A 213 -60.28 21.30 24.97
C ASN A 213 -61.38 21.77 24.00
N LYS A 214 -61.09 22.78 23.18
CA LYS A 214 -61.88 23.08 21.99
C LYS A 214 -61.47 22.08 20.90
N LYS A 215 -62.43 21.35 20.35
CA LYS A 215 -62.21 20.50 19.17
C LYS A 215 -61.61 21.36 18.06
N ALA A 216 -60.47 20.94 17.52
CA ALA A 216 -59.79 21.64 16.43
C ALA A 216 -60.73 21.69 15.22
N THR A 217 -61.07 22.91 14.78
CA THR A 217 -61.78 23.17 13.53
C THR A 217 -60.94 22.71 12.33
N GLU A 218 -61.58 22.32 11.22
CA GLU A 218 -60.88 21.83 10.01
C GLU A 218 -59.86 22.84 9.48
N GLU A 219 -60.14 24.13 9.58
CA GLU A 219 -59.20 25.20 9.21
C GLU A 219 -57.90 25.18 10.04
N SER A 220 -57.98 24.86 11.33
CA SER A 220 -56.80 24.72 12.19
C SER A 220 -55.95 23.52 11.79
N ARG A 221 -56.57 22.45 11.25
CA ARG A 221 -55.84 21.26 10.78
C ARG A 221 -55.16 21.55 9.43
N ALA A 222 -55.84 22.23 8.53
CA ALA A 222 -55.27 22.68 7.26
C ALA A 222 -54.08 23.63 7.46
N ALA A 223 -54.20 24.61 8.36
CA ALA A 223 -53.10 25.52 8.70
C ALA A 223 -51.88 24.79 9.29
N HIS A 224 -52.11 23.76 10.11
CA HIS A 224 -51.03 22.94 10.67
C HIS A 224 -50.31 22.11 9.61
N LEU A 225 -51.03 21.55 8.63
CA LEU A 225 -50.43 20.81 7.51
C LEU A 225 -49.57 21.72 6.64
N ILE A 226 -50.05 22.92 6.30
CA ILE A 226 -49.28 23.92 5.53
C ILE A 226 -48.00 24.31 6.28
N ALA A 227 -48.09 24.54 7.60
CA ALA A 227 -46.93 24.88 8.42
C ALA A 227 -45.91 23.73 8.48
N LEU A 228 -46.38 22.48 8.54
CA LEU A 228 -45.53 21.29 8.54
C LEU A 228 -44.83 21.10 7.19
N GLU A 229 -45.55 21.28 6.08
CA GLU A 229 -44.97 21.20 4.73
C GLU A 229 -43.91 22.28 4.52
N ALA A 230 -44.19 23.53 4.93
CA ALA A 230 -43.21 24.61 4.89
C ALA A 230 -41.96 24.32 5.74
N SER A 231 -42.14 23.69 6.91
CA SER A 231 -41.02 23.25 7.78
C SER A 231 -40.15 22.18 7.11
N LEU A 232 -40.77 21.19 6.46
CA LEU A 232 -40.07 20.15 5.71
C LEU A 232 -39.28 20.71 4.53
N ARG A 233 -39.87 21.63 3.75
CA ARG A 233 -39.17 22.31 2.65
C ARG A 233 -37.95 23.09 3.14
N ARG A 234 -38.05 23.78 4.29
CA ARG A 234 -36.92 24.49 4.91
C ARG A 234 -35.82 23.52 5.35
N LYS A 235 -36.16 22.37 5.93
CA LYS A 235 -35.18 21.34 6.32
C LYS A 235 -34.46 20.75 5.10
N LEU A 236 -35.19 20.41 4.04
CA LEU A 236 -34.60 19.94 2.79
C LEU A 236 -33.66 20.98 2.16
N GLY A 237 -34.07 22.25 2.14
CA GLY A 237 -33.23 23.34 1.65
C GLY A 237 -31.94 23.52 2.46
N LYS A 238 -31.97 23.34 3.79
CA LYS A 238 -30.76 23.36 4.63
C LYS A 238 -29.81 22.21 4.30
N ILE A 239 -30.34 20.99 4.17
CA ILE A 239 -29.53 19.80 3.83
C ILE A 239 -28.87 19.97 2.46
N GLN A 240 -29.59 20.50 1.47
CA GLN A 240 -29.01 20.75 0.14
C GLN A 240 -27.91 21.81 0.19
N LYS A 241 -28.09 22.91 0.94
CA LYS A 241 -27.07 23.94 1.12
C LYS A 241 -25.82 23.38 1.81
N GLU A 242 -25.98 22.57 2.85
CA GLU A 242 -24.85 21.92 3.54
C GLU A 242 -24.11 20.95 2.60
N LYS A 243 -24.83 20.15 1.82
CA LYS A 243 -24.22 19.28 0.80
C LYS A 243 -23.44 20.08 -0.24
N ALA A 244 -23.99 21.21 -0.72
CA ALA A 244 -23.31 22.08 -1.67
C ALA A 244 -22.02 22.67 -1.08
N GLN A 245 -22.06 23.15 0.17
CA GLN A 245 -20.87 23.66 0.86
C GLN A 245 -19.80 22.59 1.07
N ILE A 246 -20.20 21.36 1.41
CA ILE A 246 -19.26 20.24 1.54
C ILE A 246 -18.61 19.90 0.19
N MET A 247 -19.40 19.86 -0.89
CA MET A 247 -18.86 19.61 -2.24
C MET A 247 -17.92 20.72 -2.69
N GLU A 248 -18.26 21.98 -2.43
CA GLU A 248 -17.41 23.12 -2.75
C GLU A 248 -16.08 23.08 -1.96
N ALA A 249 -16.13 22.77 -0.66
CA ALA A 249 -14.93 22.60 0.16
C ALA A 249 -14.04 21.45 -0.34
N LYS A 250 -14.65 20.34 -0.79
CA LYS A 250 -13.93 19.22 -1.41
C LYS A 250 -13.30 19.63 -2.75
N ALA A 251 -14.02 20.36 -3.59
CA ALA A 251 -13.51 20.85 -4.87
C ALA A 251 -12.29 21.78 -4.67
N ARG A 252 -12.35 22.70 -3.70
CA ARG A 252 -11.22 23.57 -3.34
C ARG A 252 -10.01 22.77 -2.87
N LYS A 253 -10.20 21.77 -1.99
CA LYS A 253 -9.10 20.89 -1.55
C LYS A 253 -8.47 20.14 -2.72
N LEU A 254 -9.29 19.63 -3.64
CA LEU A 254 -8.82 18.91 -4.82
C LEU A 254 -8.01 19.83 -5.74
N GLN A 255 -8.47 21.07 -5.94
CA GLN A 255 -7.73 22.07 -6.71
C GLN A 255 -6.36 22.40 -6.06
N THR A 256 -6.30 22.55 -4.74
CA THR A 256 -5.02 22.77 -4.03
C THR A 256 -4.07 21.58 -4.19
N LEU A 257 -4.58 20.35 -4.11
CA LEU A 257 -3.78 19.14 -4.33
C LEU A 257 -3.23 19.10 -5.75
N GLU A 258 -4.06 19.38 -6.76
CA GLU A 258 -3.63 19.40 -8.15
C GLU A 258 -2.56 20.46 -8.42
N GLN A 259 -2.71 21.66 -7.86
CA GLN A 259 -1.70 22.72 -7.94
C GLN A 259 -0.39 22.30 -7.29
N THR A 260 -0.46 21.72 -6.09
CA THR A 260 0.73 21.22 -5.36
C THR A 260 1.44 20.12 -6.15
N TYR A 261 0.68 19.20 -6.73
CA TYR A 261 1.22 18.13 -7.57
C TYR A 261 1.94 18.70 -8.80
N ARG A 262 1.32 19.65 -9.51
CA ARG A 262 1.93 20.30 -10.68
C ARG A 262 3.23 21.02 -10.33
N GLN A 263 3.26 21.72 -9.20
CA GLN A 263 4.46 22.41 -8.71
C GLN A 263 5.60 21.41 -8.44
N ARG A 264 5.34 20.36 -7.67
CA ARG A 264 6.36 19.32 -7.40
C ARG A 264 6.82 18.60 -8.66
N TRP A 265 5.93 18.43 -9.63
CA TRP A 265 6.29 17.85 -10.91
C TRP A 265 7.24 18.75 -11.70
N GLN A 266 7.01 20.07 -11.70
CA GLN A 266 7.92 21.05 -12.31
C GLN A 266 9.30 21.03 -11.64
N GLU A 267 9.36 21.05 -10.31
CA GLU A 267 10.62 20.98 -9.55
C GLU A 267 11.43 19.73 -9.90
N ARG A 268 10.78 18.55 -9.96
CA ARG A 268 11.45 17.30 -10.37
C ARG A 268 11.94 17.33 -11.82
N MET A 269 11.16 17.92 -12.73
CA MET A 269 11.59 18.05 -14.12
C MET A 269 12.79 18.99 -14.28
N GLU A 270 12.86 20.06 -13.49
CA GLU A 270 14.03 20.95 -13.47
C GLU A 270 15.27 20.23 -12.95
N GLU A 271 15.12 19.41 -11.90
CA GLU A 271 16.22 18.61 -11.35
C GLU A 271 16.74 17.60 -12.38
N ILE A 272 15.85 16.86 -13.06
CA ILE A 272 16.21 15.94 -14.14
C ILE A 272 16.95 16.68 -15.27
N ASN A 273 16.48 17.87 -15.66
CA ASN A 273 17.14 18.67 -16.68
C ASN A 273 18.55 19.12 -16.27
N ARG A 274 18.75 19.46 -14.98
CA ARG A 274 20.08 19.79 -14.44
C ARG A 274 21.02 18.60 -14.49
N ILE A 275 20.57 17.42 -14.06
CA ILE A 275 21.35 16.18 -14.12
C ILE A 275 21.75 15.89 -15.56
N LEU A 276 20.80 15.97 -16.50
CA LEU A 276 21.06 15.71 -17.92
C LEU A 276 22.10 16.68 -18.51
N LEU A 277 22.08 17.95 -18.08
CA LEU A 277 23.12 18.92 -18.47
C LEU A 277 24.49 18.55 -17.89
N LEU A 278 24.57 18.17 -16.61
CA LEU A 278 25.81 17.73 -15.98
C LEU A 278 26.39 16.51 -16.69
N THR A 279 25.58 15.49 -16.96
CA THR A 279 26.02 14.29 -17.69
C THR A 279 26.55 14.64 -19.09
N LYS A 280 25.92 15.59 -19.80
CA LYS A 280 26.43 16.06 -21.09
C LYS A 280 27.79 16.78 -20.97
N HIS A 281 28.02 17.49 -19.88
CA HIS A 281 29.32 18.12 -19.62
C HIS A 281 30.39 17.07 -19.31
N GLU A 282 30.08 16.10 -18.45
CA GLU A 282 30.97 14.97 -18.15
C GLU A 282 31.32 14.16 -19.41
N GLU A 283 30.35 13.91 -20.30
CA GLU A 283 30.60 13.21 -21.57
C GLU A 283 31.56 13.99 -22.49
N ARG A 284 31.46 15.32 -22.52
CA ARG A 284 32.39 16.17 -23.27
C ARG A 284 33.78 16.14 -22.65
N ASP A 285 33.87 16.23 -21.33
CA ASP A 285 35.16 16.18 -20.63
C ASP A 285 35.84 14.83 -20.82
N LEU A 286 35.08 13.73 -20.74
CA LEU A 286 35.56 12.39 -21.10
C LEU A 286 36.08 12.36 -22.53
N LYS A 287 35.32 12.87 -23.52
CA LYS A 287 35.78 12.93 -24.92
C LYS A 287 37.09 13.71 -25.07
N VAL A 288 37.24 14.83 -24.37
CA VAL A 288 38.48 15.63 -24.36
C VAL A 288 39.63 14.86 -23.71
N GLN A 289 39.40 14.20 -22.57
CA GLN A 289 40.43 13.38 -21.92
C GLN A 289 40.84 12.19 -22.78
N TYR A 290 39.88 11.50 -23.40
CA TYR A 290 40.14 10.44 -24.37
C TYR A 290 40.99 10.96 -25.53
N GLY A 291 40.67 12.11 -26.13
CA GLY A 291 41.49 12.71 -27.18
C GLY A 291 42.91 13.09 -26.73
N LYS A 292 43.11 13.44 -25.46
CA LYS A 292 44.45 13.72 -24.90
C LYS A 292 45.26 12.45 -24.66
N ILE A 293 44.64 11.39 -24.17
CA ILE A 293 45.31 10.12 -23.84
C ILE A 293 45.67 9.35 -25.10
N PHE A 294 44.74 9.31 -26.06
CA PHE A 294 44.90 8.51 -27.29
C PHE A 294 45.49 9.31 -28.46
N GLY A 295 45.81 10.59 -28.27
CA GLY A 295 46.18 11.50 -29.36
C GLY A 295 44.96 11.88 -30.22
N GLU A 296 45.11 12.90 -31.07
CA GLU A 296 44.07 13.35 -32.01
C GLU A 296 43.34 12.16 -32.65
N PRO A 297 42.01 12.29 -32.82
CA PRO A 297 41.19 11.16 -33.24
C PRO A 297 41.76 10.62 -34.55
N PHE A 298 41.75 9.30 -34.68
CA PHE A 298 41.81 8.63 -35.97
C PHE A 298 40.85 9.34 -36.94
N GLY A 299 41.38 10.31 -37.68
CA GLY A 299 40.75 11.01 -38.79
C GLY A 299 40.66 10.14 -40.04
N ALA A 300 40.64 8.83 -39.85
CA ALA A 300 40.39 7.86 -40.90
C ALA A 300 39.32 6.92 -40.37
N ASN A 301 38.15 7.03 -41.00
CA ASN A 301 37.01 6.12 -40.95
C ASN A 301 37.42 4.64 -40.90
N VAL A 302 37.79 4.11 -39.74
CA VAL A 302 37.64 2.68 -39.50
C VAL A 302 36.18 2.51 -39.17
N SER A 303 35.38 2.49 -40.24
CA SER A 303 33.93 2.33 -40.16
C SER A 303 33.65 1.17 -39.21
N THR A 304 32.71 1.36 -38.28
CA THR A 304 32.09 0.29 -37.51
C THR A 304 31.68 -0.89 -38.40
N ASP A 305 31.46 -0.67 -39.70
CA ASP A 305 31.25 -1.70 -40.71
C ASP A 305 32.46 -2.63 -40.90
N ALA A 306 33.70 -2.14 -40.83
CA ALA A 306 34.90 -2.97 -41.01
C ALA A 306 35.08 -3.95 -39.83
N LEU A 307 34.79 -3.50 -38.61
CA LEU A 307 34.78 -4.36 -37.43
C LEU A 307 33.63 -5.38 -37.49
N PHE A 308 32.45 -4.95 -37.96
CA PHE A 308 31.29 -5.84 -38.13
C PHE A 308 31.53 -6.88 -39.23
N ILE A 309 32.16 -6.49 -40.35
CA ILE A 309 32.56 -7.38 -41.45
C ILE A 309 33.63 -8.37 -40.97
N LEU A 310 34.63 -7.94 -40.19
CA LEU A 310 35.62 -8.84 -39.59
C LEU A 310 34.98 -9.86 -38.65
N LEU A 311 33.99 -9.44 -37.85
CA LEU A 311 33.26 -10.33 -36.95
C LEU A 311 32.41 -11.36 -37.72
N LEU A 312 31.75 -10.92 -38.80
CA LEU A 312 31.01 -11.81 -39.70
C LEU A 312 31.95 -12.76 -40.44
N LEU A 313 33.13 -12.33 -40.88
CA LEU A 313 34.13 -13.19 -41.50
C LEU A 313 34.68 -14.24 -40.52
N ALA A 314 34.90 -13.86 -39.27
CA ALA A 314 35.34 -14.78 -38.23
C ALA A 314 34.28 -15.85 -37.92
N LEU A 315 33.00 -15.47 -37.91
CA LEU A 315 31.87 -16.38 -37.65
C LEU A 315 31.50 -17.26 -38.86
N SER A 316 31.70 -16.76 -40.09
CA SER A 316 31.41 -17.48 -41.34
C SER A 316 32.58 -18.31 -41.87
N SER A 317 33.78 -18.10 -41.34
CA SER A 317 34.95 -18.91 -41.70
C SER A 317 34.75 -20.37 -41.29
N PRO A 318 34.88 -21.34 -42.21
CA PRO A 318 34.71 -22.77 -41.92
C PRO A 318 35.86 -23.37 -41.08
N LEU A 319 36.80 -22.56 -40.58
CA LEU A 319 37.90 -23.01 -39.72
C LEU A 319 37.42 -23.61 -38.38
N TRP A 320 36.21 -23.29 -37.91
CA TRP A 320 35.60 -23.99 -36.79
C TRP A 320 35.18 -25.45 -37.11
N LEU A 321 34.90 -25.77 -38.39
CA LEU A 321 34.55 -27.13 -38.81
C LEU A 321 35.78 -28.06 -38.81
N SER A 322 36.97 -27.56 -39.14
CA SER A 322 38.20 -28.36 -39.04
C SER A 322 38.54 -28.71 -37.58
N GLY A 323 38.26 -27.82 -36.63
CA GLY A 323 38.37 -28.11 -35.18
C GLY A 323 37.41 -29.22 -34.70
N LEU A 324 36.19 -29.28 -35.25
CA LEU A 324 35.21 -30.34 -34.95
C LEU A 324 35.61 -31.69 -35.55
N ILE A 325 36.20 -31.71 -36.75
CA ILE A 325 36.68 -32.94 -37.41
C ILE A 325 37.86 -33.54 -36.62
N VAL A 326 38.83 -32.73 -36.18
CA VAL A 326 39.95 -33.19 -35.35
C VAL A 326 39.46 -33.79 -34.01
N ARG A 327 38.42 -33.21 -33.41
CA ARG A 327 37.83 -33.73 -32.17
C ARG A 327 37.09 -35.05 -32.36
N LYS A 328 36.50 -35.29 -33.53
CA LYS A 328 35.75 -36.52 -33.83
C LYS A 328 36.66 -37.69 -34.23
N PHE A 329 37.75 -37.42 -34.96
CA PHE A 329 38.73 -38.45 -35.35
C PHE A 329 39.82 -38.70 -34.31
N GLY A 330 40.18 -37.71 -33.48
CA GLY A 330 41.14 -37.89 -32.39
C GLY A 330 40.71 -38.87 -31.30
N VAL A 331 39.40 -39.14 -31.17
CA VAL A 331 38.85 -40.09 -30.20
C VAL A 331 38.88 -41.55 -30.71
N GLN A 332 39.07 -41.78 -32.01
CA GLN A 332 39.17 -43.14 -32.58
C GLN A 332 40.60 -43.69 -32.63
N ILE A 333 41.64 -42.87 -32.42
CA ILE A 333 43.04 -43.31 -32.47
C ILE A 333 43.56 -43.76 -31.09
N VAL A 334 42.78 -43.58 -30.01
CA VAL A 334 43.16 -43.95 -28.63
C VAL A 334 42.30 -45.10 -28.07
N ARG A 335 41.92 -46.07 -28.91
CA ARG A 335 41.34 -47.34 -28.43
C ARG A 335 42.03 -48.54 -29.03
#